data_AF-A0A7W1LM47-F1
#
_entry.id   AF-A0A7W1LM47-F1
#
_cell.length_a   1.000
_cell.length_b   1.000
_cell.length_c   1.000
_cell.angle_alpha   90.00
_cell.angle_beta   90.00
_cell.angle_gamma   90.00
#
_symmetry.space_group_name_H-M   'P 1'
#
loop_
_entity.id
_entity.type
_entity.pdbx_description
1 polymer ?
#
loop_
_entity_poly.entity_id
_entity_poly.type
_entity_poly.pdbx_seq_one_letter_code
_entity_poly.pdbx_strand_id
1 'polypeptide(L)'
;MSGAANFGSQSRRELPARMGLAGWGAAAGLVTGLPVGALMGYQGMLADRGIGAIPGWGPFILYATAAGAAIGLVVAYRPRGLAVAASCGVLIGLLGWLLFWLTLDRVLRGQTPTWSILAAAEAYPELVADLLHGGLTGAVVHGLFSLRARRSRSESAPPESEQLARVVIVGGGFGGLSAAKRFERLALRGAAIDVTLISDSNFLLFTPMLAEVASGALEPSHISAPVRAAVVHTRFRHAAVEDIDTDGRTVSLIAGSAPAERIPYDHLVLAVGSVPHFLDLPGVQAHGYTLKDLNDAILLRNHVIGLLERADHMEPDPRERERLLTFVVAGGGFAGAEAVAELFDLTHGVLHYFPG
;
A
#
# COMPACT_ATOMS: atom_id res chain seq x y z
N MET A 1 1.14 49.62 14.75
CA MET A 1 2.32 48.96 15.36
C MET A 1 2.58 47.68 14.63
N SER A 2 3.70 47.65 13.91
CA SER A 2 4.17 46.56 13.06
C SER A 2 4.61 45.38 13.94
N GLY A 3 4.18 44.17 13.57
CA GLY A 3 4.58 42.91 14.21
C GLY A 3 4.76 41.85 13.15
N ALA A 4 5.74 42.05 12.26
CA ALA A 4 6.18 41.04 11.31
C ALA A 4 6.78 39.86 12.10
N ALA A 5 6.04 38.75 12.17
CA ALA A 5 6.56 37.50 12.68
C ALA A 5 7.59 36.96 11.69
N ASN A 6 8.83 37.05 12.12
CA ASN A 6 10.04 36.60 11.45
C ASN A 6 9.93 35.07 11.25
N PHE A 7 9.57 34.62 10.05
CA PHE A 7 9.71 33.21 9.65
C PHE A 7 11.20 32.90 9.51
N GLY A 8 11.81 32.56 10.65
CA GLY A 8 13.16 32.02 10.72
C GLY A 8 13.27 30.82 9.80
N SER A 9 14.25 30.90 8.90
CA SER A 9 14.69 29.86 7.99
C SER A 9 15.01 28.56 8.73
N GLN A 10 14.01 27.70 8.94
CA GLN A 10 14.27 26.32 9.34
C GLN A 10 14.91 25.60 8.16
N SER A 11 16.11 25.10 8.40
CA SER A 11 16.93 24.39 7.44
C SER A 11 16.11 23.31 6.75
N ARG A 12 16.08 23.38 5.42
CA ARG A 12 15.61 22.26 4.60
C ARG A 12 16.45 21.07 5.02
N ARG A 13 15.88 20.11 5.75
CA ARG A 13 16.46 18.77 5.86
C ARG A 13 16.50 18.23 4.44
N GLU A 14 17.67 18.30 3.84
CA GLU A 14 17.93 17.78 2.51
C GLU A 14 17.52 16.31 2.53
N LEU A 15 16.51 15.96 1.72
CA LEU A 15 16.40 14.60 1.19
C LEU A 15 17.83 14.20 0.78
N PRO A 16 18.32 12.99 1.11
CA PRO A 16 19.65 12.60 0.68
C PRO A 16 19.75 12.96 -0.80
N ALA A 17 20.65 13.88 -1.12
CA ALA A 17 20.74 14.44 -2.46
C ALA A 17 20.71 13.25 -3.43
N ARG A 18 20.04 13.36 -4.57
CA ARG A 18 19.97 12.23 -5.53
C ARG A 18 21.35 11.59 -5.79
N MET A 19 22.41 12.39 -5.69
CA MET A 19 23.81 11.97 -5.67
C MET A 19 24.17 10.97 -4.54
N GLY A 20 23.69 11.16 -3.31
CA GLY A 20 23.91 10.24 -2.19
C GLY A 20 23.26 8.87 -2.40
N LEU A 21 22.03 8.82 -2.93
CA LEU A 21 21.33 7.54 -3.20
C LEU A 21 22.02 6.72 -4.29
N ALA A 22 22.41 7.39 -5.37
CA ALA A 22 23.21 6.77 -6.44
C ALA A 22 24.59 6.34 -5.92
N GLY A 23 25.24 7.14 -5.05
CA GLY A 23 26.53 6.82 -4.47
C GLY A 23 26.52 5.57 -3.59
N TRP A 24 25.52 5.41 -2.72
CA TRP A 24 25.36 4.18 -1.93
C TRP A 24 25.06 2.96 -2.79
N GLY A 25 24.24 3.14 -3.83
CA GLY A 25 24.01 2.11 -4.85
C GLY A 25 25.30 1.70 -5.55
N ALA A 26 26.09 2.67 -6.00
CA ALA A 26 27.36 2.44 -6.68
C ALA A 26 28.35 1.68 -5.79
N ALA A 27 28.48 2.07 -4.52
CA ALA A 27 29.32 1.38 -3.55
C ALA A 27 28.83 -0.07 -3.31
N ALA A 28 27.52 -0.27 -3.15
CA ALA A 28 26.94 -1.60 -3.00
C ALA A 28 27.22 -2.47 -4.23
N GLY A 29 27.05 -1.91 -5.43
CA GLY A 29 27.34 -2.59 -6.69
C GLY A 29 28.83 -2.91 -6.87
N LEU A 30 29.73 -2.09 -6.35
CA LEU A 30 31.15 -2.43 -6.37
C LEU A 30 31.47 -3.56 -5.39
N VAL A 31 30.90 -3.53 -4.18
CA VAL A 31 31.10 -4.55 -3.14
C VAL A 31 30.60 -5.92 -3.57
N THR A 32 29.43 -6.00 -4.20
CA THR A 32 28.87 -7.24 -4.74
C THR A 32 29.49 -7.64 -6.08
N GLY A 33 29.89 -6.65 -6.89
CA GLY A 33 30.53 -6.88 -8.18
C GLY A 33 31.90 -7.51 -8.07
N LEU A 34 32.77 -7.07 -7.16
CA LEU A 34 34.13 -7.62 -7.02
C LEU A 34 34.21 -9.15 -6.87
N PRO A 35 33.46 -9.81 -5.96
CA PRO A 35 33.49 -11.27 -5.85
C PRO A 35 32.87 -11.96 -7.07
N VAL A 36 31.83 -11.39 -7.68
CA VAL A 36 31.24 -11.92 -8.92
C VAL A 36 32.25 -11.84 -10.07
N GLY A 37 32.91 -10.69 -10.23
CA GLY A 37 33.98 -10.48 -11.21
C GLY A 37 35.17 -11.41 -10.99
N ALA A 38 35.49 -11.74 -9.74
CA ALA A 38 36.49 -12.75 -9.38
C ALA A 38 36.16 -14.14 -9.84
N LEU A 39 34.91 -14.53 -9.66
CA LEU A 39 34.44 -15.81 -10.17
C LEU A 39 34.48 -15.84 -11.69
N MET A 40 34.01 -14.78 -12.36
CA MET A 40 34.03 -14.66 -13.81
C MET A 40 35.46 -14.67 -14.37
N GLY A 41 36.38 -13.96 -13.72
CA GLY A 41 37.79 -13.92 -14.09
C GLY A 41 38.47 -15.27 -13.92
N TYR A 42 38.20 -15.99 -12.82
CA TYR A 42 38.68 -17.34 -12.58
C TYR A 42 38.18 -18.33 -13.65
N GLN A 43 36.95 -18.14 -14.13
CA GLN A 43 36.34 -18.93 -15.20
C GLN A 43 36.79 -18.48 -16.61
N GLY A 44 37.71 -17.53 -16.72
CA GLY A 44 38.22 -17.01 -18.01
C GLY A 44 37.24 -16.11 -18.77
N MET A 45 36.06 -15.81 -18.23
CA MET A 45 35.00 -15.05 -18.91
C MET A 45 35.41 -13.61 -19.24
N LEU A 46 36.35 -13.05 -18.46
CA LEU A 46 36.82 -11.68 -18.61
C LEU A 46 38.18 -11.57 -19.33
N ALA A 47 38.84 -12.69 -19.65
CA ALA A 47 40.21 -12.68 -20.17
C ALA A 47 40.33 -11.88 -21.48
N ASP A 48 39.39 -12.08 -22.39
CA ASP A 48 39.37 -11.43 -23.71
C ASP A 48 38.49 -10.18 -23.72
N ARG A 49 38.09 -9.66 -22.56
CA ARG A 49 37.14 -8.53 -22.46
C ARG A 49 37.75 -7.19 -22.10
N GLY A 50 39.06 -7.04 -22.32
CA GLY A 50 39.76 -5.77 -22.14
C GLY A 50 39.41 -4.72 -23.20
N ILE A 51 39.57 -3.44 -22.85
CA ILE A 51 39.40 -2.30 -23.76
C ILE A 51 40.71 -1.52 -23.80
N GLY A 52 41.40 -1.52 -24.94
CA GLY A 52 42.71 -0.90 -25.07
C GLY A 52 43.73 -1.51 -24.10
N ALA A 53 44.30 -0.68 -23.22
CA ALA A 53 45.24 -1.12 -22.18
C ALA A 53 44.56 -1.62 -20.89
N ILE A 54 43.22 -1.58 -20.81
CA ILE A 54 42.48 -1.94 -19.59
C ILE A 54 42.17 -3.45 -19.62
N PRO A 55 42.60 -4.25 -18.62
CA PRO A 55 42.24 -5.65 -18.50
C PRO A 55 40.72 -5.85 -18.41
N GLY A 56 40.18 -7.00 -18.83
CA GLY A 56 38.73 -7.20 -18.95
C GLY A 56 37.92 -7.15 -17.64
N TRP A 57 38.59 -7.08 -16.49
CA TRP A 57 37.96 -6.77 -15.22
C TRP A 57 37.60 -5.29 -15.05
N GLY A 58 38.31 -4.38 -15.70
CA GLY A 58 38.05 -2.93 -15.62
C GLY A 58 36.65 -2.57 -16.15
N PRO A 59 36.26 -2.99 -17.37
CA PRO A 59 34.92 -2.77 -17.89
C PRO A 59 33.81 -3.35 -17.01
N PHE A 60 34.05 -4.54 -16.44
CA PHE A 60 33.09 -5.17 -15.52
C PHE A 60 32.91 -4.39 -14.21
N ILE A 61 33.99 -3.87 -13.61
CA ILE A 61 33.90 -3.03 -12.41
C ILE A 61 33.11 -1.75 -12.69
N LEU A 62 33.33 -1.11 -13.84
CA LEU A 62 32.58 0.07 -14.25
C LEU A 62 31.09 -0.24 -14.42
N TYR A 63 30.77 -1.36 -15.07
CA TYR A 63 29.41 -1.87 -15.22
C TYR A 63 28.76 -2.15 -13.85
N ALA A 64 29.42 -2.89 -12.97
CA ALA A 64 28.90 -3.25 -11.66
C ALA A 64 28.57 -2.02 -10.80
N THR A 65 29.42 -1.00 -10.90
CA THR A 65 29.23 0.30 -10.24
C THR A 65 28.03 1.05 -10.81
N ALA A 66 27.89 1.10 -12.13
CA ALA A 66 26.76 1.77 -12.80
C ALA A 66 25.42 1.06 -12.54
N ALA A 67 25.39 -0.27 -12.62
CA ALA A 67 24.24 -1.09 -12.29
C ALA A 67 23.83 -0.90 -10.82
N GLY A 68 24.81 -0.87 -9.90
CA GLY A 68 24.57 -0.57 -8.50
C GLY A 68 23.96 0.82 -8.28
N ALA A 69 24.44 1.85 -8.97
CA ALA A 69 23.87 3.19 -8.90
C ALA A 69 22.39 3.20 -9.35
N ALA A 70 22.07 2.49 -10.43
CA ALA A 70 20.70 2.35 -10.92
C ALA A 70 19.80 1.62 -9.91
N ILE A 71 20.26 0.51 -9.33
CA ILE A 71 19.56 -0.22 -8.28
C ILE A 71 19.35 0.69 -7.05
N GLY A 72 20.37 1.44 -6.64
CA GLY A 72 20.29 2.42 -5.55
C GLY A 72 19.18 3.44 -5.77
N LEU A 73 19.07 4.00 -6.99
CA LEU A 73 17.99 4.93 -7.33
C LEU A 73 16.61 4.26 -7.32
N VAL A 74 16.47 3.05 -7.85
CA VAL A 74 15.17 2.36 -7.93
C VAL A 74 14.69 1.88 -6.55
N VAL A 75 15.59 1.33 -5.73
CA VAL A 75 15.28 0.77 -4.41
C VAL A 75 15.10 1.87 -3.36
N ALA A 76 15.88 2.97 -3.42
CA ALA A 76 15.77 4.05 -2.43
C ALA A 76 14.44 4.82 -2.48
N TYR A 77 13.78 4.88 -3.63
CA TYR A 77 12.57 5.69 -3.81
C TYR A 77 11.32 5.09 -3.16
N ARG A 78 11.33 3.80 -2.79
CA ARG A 78 10.23 3.16 -2.06
C ARG A 78 10.78 2.12 -1.07
N PRO A 79 10.54 2.25 0.25
CA PRO A 79 10.84 1.17 1.17
C PRO A 79 9.98 -0.04 0.78
N ARG A 80 10.62 -1.07 0.27
CA ARG A 80 10.03 -2.37 -0.07
C ARG A 80 10.76 -3.46 0.71
N GLY A 81 10.10 -4.59 0.95
CA GLY A 81 10.73 -5.72 1.65
C GLY A 81 11.95 -6.27 0.90
N LEU A 82 12.82 -6.98 1.62
CA LEU A 82 14.06 -7.58 1.11
C LEU A 82 13.86 -8.34 -0.22
N ALA A 83 12.83 -9.19 -0.29
CA ALA A 83 12.53 -9.98 -1.47
C ALA A 83 12.30 -9.10 -2.71
N VAL A 84 11.53 -8.01 -2.56
CA VAL A 84 11.24 -7.12 -3.68
C VAL A 84 12.48 -6.34 -4.12
N ALA A 85 13.33 -5.93 -3.17
CA ALA A 85 14.59 -5.28 -3.51
C ALA A 85 15.54 -6.22 -4.27
N ALA A 86 15.64 -7.48 -3.85
CA ALA A 86 16.40 -8.50 -4.55
C ALA A 86 15.82 -8.76 -5.96
N SER A 87 14.49 -8.92 -6.10
CA SER A 87 13.85 -9.11 -7.40
C SER A 87 14.05 -7.93 -8.36
N CYS A 88 13.95 -6.69 -7.87
CA CYS A 88 14.30 -5.50 -8.66
C CYS A 88 15.77 -5.54 -9.11
N GLY A 89 16.66 -5.97 -8.22
CA GLY A 89 18.07 -6.18 -8.53
C GLY A 89 18.28 -7.19 -9.66
N VAL A 90 17.62 -8.35 -9.61
CA VAL A 90 17.68 -9.39 -10.66
C VAL A 90 17.20 -8.86 -12.00
N LEU A 91 16.09 -8.11 -12.02
CA LEU A 91 15.57 -7.50 -13.26
C LEU A 91 16.54 -6.46 -13.85
N ILE A 92 17.18 -5.66 -13.01
CA ILE A 92 18.19 -4.71 -13.46
C ILE A 92 19.45 -5.44 -13.94
N GLY A 93 19.83 -6.57 -13.32
CA GLY A 93 20.89 -7.45 -13.80
C GLY A 93 20.58 -8.02 -15.18
N LEU A 94 19.36 -8.52 -15.41
CA LEU A 94 18.92 -8.99 -16.72
C LEU A 94 18.98 -7.88 -17.80
N LEU A 95 18.51 -6.68 -17.45
CA LEU A 95 18.56 -5.52 -18.33
C LEU A 95 20.00 -5.11 -18.62
N GLY A 96 20.85 -5.14 -17.59
CA GLY A 96 22.27 -4.88 -17.69
C GLY A 96 22.97 -5.88 -18.61
N TRP A 97 22.63 -7.17 -18.54
CA TRP A 97 23.17 -8.18 -19.44
C TRP A 97 22.82 -7.89 -20.90
N LEU A 98 21.55 -7.55 -21.16
CA LEU A 98 21.08 -7.23 -22.51
C LEU A 98 21.72 -5.95 -23.08
N LEU A 99 21.88 -4.92 -22.25
CA LEU A 99 22.41 -3.63 -22.68
C LEU A 99 23.94 -3.59 -22.71
N PHE A 100 24.61 -4.26 -21.77
CA PHE A 100 26.05 -4.25 -21.67
C PHE A 100 26.67 -5.30 -22.58
N TRP A 101 26.35 -6.58 -22.38
CA TRP A 101 27.05 -7.67 -23.09
C TRP A 101 26.59 -7.85 -24.54
N LEU A 102 25.29 -7.74 -24.81
CA LEU A 102 24.78 -7.91 -26.18
C LEU A 102 24.87 -6.64 -27.04
N THR A 103 25.07 -5.47 -26.41
CA THR A 103 25.05 -4.17 -27.10
C THR A 103 26.34 -3.40 -26.91
N LEU A 104 26.61 -2.87 -25.71
CA LEU A 104 27.70 -1.93 -25.48
C LEU A 104 29.10 -2.55 -25.66
N ASP A 105 29.34 -3.74 -25.11
CA ASP A 105 30.61 -4.47 -25.22
C ASP A 105 30.94 -4.79 -26.69
N ARG A 106 29.94 -5.20 -27.48
CA ARG A 106 30.12 -5.43 -28.93
C ARG A 106 30.49 -4.16 -29.68
N VAL A 107 29.80 -3.05 -29.40
CA VAL A 107 30.12 -1.73 -30.01
C VAL A 107 31.54 -1.30 -29.66
N LEU A 108 31.95 -1.44 -28.41
CA LEU A 108 33.30 -1.09 -27.93
C LEU A 108 34.40 -1.92 -28.61
N ARG A 109 34.06 -3.10 -29.14
CA ARG A 109 34.96 -3.97 -29.92
C ARG A 109 34.89 -3.73 -31.43
N GLY A 110 34.12 -2.74 -31.88
CA GLY A 110 33.90 -2.49 -33.31
C GLY A 110 33.02 -3.54 -34.01
N GLN A 111 32.26 -4.32 -33.24
CA GLN A 111 31.28 -5.28 -33.76
C GLN A 111 29.89 -4.63 -33.84
N THR A 112 29.03 -5.14 -34.72
CA THR A 112 27.63 -4.71 -34.78
C THR A 112 26.83 -5.32 -33.62
N PRO A 113 25.98 -4.52 -32.92
CA PRO A 113 25.05 -5.06 -31.94
C PRO A 113 24.13 -6.09 -32.58
N THR A 114 23.93 -7.23 -31.92
CA THR A 114 22.98 -8.23 -32.38
C THR A 114 22.33 -8.95 -31.19
N TRP A 115 21.02 -9.11 -31.28
CA TRP A 115 20.20 -9.84 -30.30
C TRP A 115 19.78 -11.20 -30.85
N SER A 116 20.65 -11.81 -31.67
CA SER A 116 20.43 -13.15 -32.20
C SER A 116 20.58 -14.20 -31.10
N ILE A 117 19.96 -15.36 -31.31
CA ILE A 117 20.06 -16.51 -30.39
C ILE A 117 21.53 -16.95 -30.23
N LEU A 118 22.32 -16.90 -31.29
CA LEU A 118 23.74 -17.26 -31.25
C LEU A 118 24.55 -16.30 -30.37
N ALA A 119 24.33 -14.99 -30.51
CA ALA A 119 24.99 -14.00 -29.66
C ALA A 119 24.55 -14.10 -28.19
N ALA A 120 23.27 -14.40 -27.95
CA ALA A 120 22.75 -14.68 -26.62
C ALA A 120 23.36 -15.93 -25.99
N ALA A 121 23.59 -16.99 -26.78
CA ALA A 121 24.23 -18.21 -26.33
C ALA A 121 25.71 -17.99 -25.97
N GLU A 122 26.43 -17.17 -26.76
CA GLU A 122 27.83 -16.79 -26.47
C GLU A 122 27.96 -15.97 -25.17
N ALA A 123 27.00 -15.07 -24.91
CA ALA A 123 26.99 -14.23 -23.71
C ALA A 123 26.26 -14.86 -22.50
N TYR A 124 25.70 -16.07 -22.65
CA TYR A 124 24.93 -16.74 -21.61
C TYR A 124 25.68 -16.91 -20.28
N PRO A 125 26.99 -17.24 -20.26
CA PRO A 125 27.69 -17.41 -18.99
C PRO A 125 27.72 -16.13 -18.15
N GLU A 126 27.71 -14.94 -18.78
CA GLU A 126 27.67 -13.67 -18.06
C GLU A 126 26.27 -13.27 -17.57
N LEU A 127 25.21 -13.89 -18.12
CA LEU A 127 23.85 -13.67 -17.63
C LEU A 127 23.73 -14.10 -16.17
N VAL A 128 24.25 -15.28 -15.84
CA VAL A 128 24.19 -15.80 -14.46
C VAL A 128 24.91 -14.86 -13.49
N ALA A 129 26.07 -14.35 -13.90
CA ALA A 129 26.83 -13.38 -13.12
C ALA A 129 26.07 -12.07 -12.91
N ASP A 130 25.44 -11.53 -13.96
CA ASP A 130 24.68 -10.28 -13.89
C ASP A 130 23.41 -10.41 -13.04
N LEU A 131 22.71 -11.55 -13.11
CA LEU A 131 21.55 -11.83 -12.26
C LEU A 131 21.94 -11.95 -10.78
N LEU A 132 23.02 -12.68 -10.49
CA LEU A 132 23.55 -12.81 -9.13
C LEU A 132 24.02 -11.46 -8.58
N HIS A 133 24.79 -10.73 -9.38
CA HIS A 133 25.27 -9.39 -9.06
C HIS A 133 24.10 -8.45 -8.74
N GLY A 134 23.12 -8.37 -9.65
CA GLY A 134 21.93 -7.54 -9.47
C GLY A 134 21.14 -7.90 -8.21
N GLY A 135 20.83 -9.19 -8.02
CA GLY A 135 20.09 -9.66 -6.85
C GLY A 135 20.79 -9.37 -5.51
N LEU A 136 22.09 -9.67 -5.43
CA LEU A 136 22.91 -9.37 -4.24
C LEU A 136 22.98 -7.86 -3.98
N THR A 137 23.17 -7.06 -5.03
CA THR A 137 23.23 -5.60 -4.92
C THR A 137 21.91 -5.05 -4.39
N GLY A 138 20.77 -5.52 -4.89
CA GLY A 138 19.44 -5.15 -4.38
C GLY A 138 19.27 -5.45 -2.89
N ALA A 139 19.73 -6.63 -2.45
CA ALA A 139 19.70 -7.04 -1.05
C ALA A 139 20.59 -6.17 -0.15
N VAL A 140 21.84 -5.91 -0.58
CA VAL A 140 22.80 -5.08 0.16
C VAL A 140 22.31 -3.64 0.27
N VAL A 141 21.80 -3.06 -0.82
CA VAL A 141 21.22 -1.71 -0.83
C VAL A 141 20.05 -1.62 0.15
N HIS A 142 19.15 -2.62 0.17
CA HIS A 142 18.06 -2.67 1.15
C HIS A 142 18.58 -2.76 2.59
N GLY A 143 19.57 -3.62 2.85
CA GLY A 143 20.21 -3.75 4.16
C GLY A 143 20.84 -2.44 4.64
N LEU A 144 21.60 -1.75 3.78
CA LEU A 144 22.21 -0.46 4.07
C LEU A 144 21.18 0.61 4.39
N PHE A 145 20.12 0.74 3.59
CA PHE A 145 19.04 1.70 3.87
C PHE A 145 18.27 1.35 5.14
N SER A 146 18.03 0.07 5.41
CA SER A 146 17.36 -0.40 6.62
C SER A 146 18.19 -0.14 7.88
N LEU A 147 19.49 -0.39 7.83
CA LEU A 147 20.43 -0.09 8.92
C LEU A 147 20.57 1.40 9.13
N ARG A 148 20.64 2.20 8.07
CA ARG A 148 20.69 3.66 8.16
C ARG A 148 19.40 4.23 8.74
N ALA A 149 18.23 3.71 8.34
CA ALA A 149 16.96 4.10 8.93
C ALA A 149 16.92 3.77 10.43
N ARG A 150 17.42 2.60 10.85
CA ARG A 150 17.55 2.21 12.26
C ARG A 150 18.55 3.08 13.02
N ARG A 151 19.72 3.38 12.41
CA ARG A 151 20.78 4.19 13.01
C ARG A 151 20.37 5.65 13.13
N SER A 152 19.70 6.22 12.12
CA SER A 152 19.07 7.54 12.22
C SER A 152 18.02 7.60 13.33
N ARG A 153 17.36 6.48 13.63
CA ARG A 153 16.40 6.34 14.74
C ARG A 153 17.06 6.10 16.11
N SER A 154 18.35 5.75 16.13
CA SER A 154 19.14 5.46 17.34
C SER A 154 20.14 6.56 17.69
N GLU A 155 20.69 7.26 16.69
CA GLU A 155 21.53 8.46 16.83
C GLU A 155 20.68 9.71 17.08
N SER A 156 19.38 9.67 16.77
CA SER A 156 18.41 10.50 17.47
C SER A 156 18.22 9.93 18.88
N ALA A 157 19.19 10.17 19.77
CA ALA A 157 18.84 10.35 21.17
C ALA A 157 17.70 11.38 21.20
N PRO A 158 16.61 11.16 21.98
CA PRO A 158 15.55 12.14 22.01
C PRO A 158 16.21 13.47 22.38
N PRO A 159 16.10 14.52 21.53
CA PRO A 159 16.40 15.85 22.04
C PRO A 159 15.52 16.02 23.27
N GLU A 160 16.05 16.65 24.33
CA GLU A 160 15.25 17.12 25.45
C GLU A 160 13.94 17.72 24.90
N SER A 161 12.86 16.97 25.07
CA SER A 161 11.48 17.26 24.64
C SER A 161 11.33 18.23 23.46
N GLU A 162 11.69 17.85 22.23
CA GLU A 162 10.90 18.34 21.09
C GLU A 162 9.52 17.70 21.25
N GLN A 163 8.57 18.45 21.82
CA GLN A 163 7.19 18.00 21.96
C GLN A 163 6.66 17.64 20.56
N LEU A 164 6.55 16.34 20.27
CA LEU A 164 5.92 15.86 19.04
C LEU A 164 4.48 16.36 19.05
N ALA A 165 4.06 17.03 17.98
CA ALA A 165 2.67 17.45 17.86
C ALA A 165 1.79 16.20 17.73
N ARG A 166 0.85 16.03 18.66
CA ARG A 166 -0.06 14.89 18.73
C ARG A 166 -1.21 15.13 17.77
N VAL A 167 -1.23 14.34 16.70
CA VAL A 167 -2.32 14.33 15.72
C VAL A 167 -3.22 13.15 16.01
N VAL A 168 -4.44 13.43 16.46
CA VAL A 168 -5.47 12.41 16.67
C VAL A 168 -6.44 12.43 15.50
N ILE A 169 -6.70 11.25 14.93
CA ILE A 169 -7.62 11.04 13.82
C ILE A 169 -8.73 10.13 14.33
N VAL A 170 -9.98 10.55 14.17
CA VAL A 170 -11.16 9.76 14.57
C VAL A 170 -11.87 9.27 13.31
N GLY A 171 -11.99 7.95 13.17
CA GLY A 171 -12.63 7.24 12.06
C GLY A 171 -11.63 6.56 11.12
N GLY A 172 -11.73 5.24 10.98
CA GLY A 172 -10.86 4.39 10.14
C GLY A 172 -11.28 4.26 8.67
N GLY A 173 -12.21 5.09 8.20
CA GLY A 173 -12.68 5.10 6.81
C GLY A 173 -11.70 5.71 5.81
N PHE A 174 -12.17 5.95 4.58
CA PHE A 174 -11.34 6.51 3.49
C PHE A 174 -10.60 7.80 3.90
N GLY A 175 -11.31 8.74 4.54
CA GLY A 175 -10.75 10.01 4.97
C GLY A 175 -9.66 9.85 6.03
N GLY A 176 -9.96 9.15 7.12
CA GLY A 176 -9.04 9.01 8.25
C GLY A 176 -7.81 8.19 7.90
N LEU A 177 -7.96 7.10 7.15
CA LEU A 177 -6.82 6.30 6.71
C LEU A 177 -5.93 7.05 5.71
N SER A 178 -6.53 7.84 4.80
CA SER A 178 -5.76 8.68 3.87
C SER A 178 -5.00 9.78 4.59
N ALA A 179 -5.61 10.40 5.60
CA ALA A 179 -4.97 11.38 6.48
C ALA A 179 -3.81 10.74 7.26
N ALA A 180 -4.03 9.59 7.89
CA ALA A 180 -3.01 8.85 8.61
C ALA A 180 -1.81 8.51 7.71
N LYS A 181 -2.04 7.98 6.51
CA LYS A 181 -0.99 7.73 5.50
C LYS A 181 -0.26 8.99 5.07
N ARG A 182 -0.91 10.16 5.07
CA ARG A 182 -0.26 11.43 4.77
C ARG A 182 0.63 11.89 5.92
N PHE A 183 0.15 11.85 7.16
CA PHE A 183 0.94 12.21 8.33
C PHE A 183 2.09 11.23 8.55
N GLU A 184 1.88 9.94 8.38
CA GLU A 184 2.95 8.93 8.41
C GLU A 184 4.09 9.26 7.44
N ARG A 185 3.77 9.66 6.20
CA ARG A 185 4.78 10.11 5.22
C ARG A 185 5.50 11.40 5.66
N LEU A 186 4.84 12.29 6.38
CA LEU A 186 5.47 13.51 6.90
C LEU A 186 6.39 13.19 8.08
N ALA A 187 5.95 12.33 9.00
CA ALA A 187 6.75 11.84 10.12
C ALA A 187 8.02 11.15 9.63
N LEU A 188 7.90 10.27 8.62
CA LEU A 188 9.04 9.61 7.97
C LEU A 188 10.00 10.59 7.27
N ARG A 189 9.54 11.80 6.91
CA ARG A 189 10.36 12.89 6.35
C ARG A 189 10.97 13.78 7.44
N GLY A 190 10.77 13.43 8.70
CA GLY A 190 11.35 14.13 9.85
C GLY A 190 10.47 15.21 10.46
N ALA A 191 9.17 15.25 10.13
CA ALA A 191 8.22 16.08 10.88
C ALA A 191 8.05 15.54 12.30
N ALA A 192 8.11 16.42 13.30
CA ALA A 192 7.94 16.10 14.72
C ALA A 192 6.46 15.90 15.07
N ILE A 193 5.86 14.80 14.59
CA ILE A 193 4.44 14.47 14.81
C ILE A 193 4.28 13.03 15.30
N ASP A 194 3.36 12.83 16.25
CA ASP A 194 2.91 11.51 16.71
C ASP A 194 1.45 11.34 16.30
N VAL A 195 1.15 10.30 15.53
CA VAL A 195 -0.16 10.09 14.91
C VAL A 195 -0.88 8.96 15.61
N THR A 196 -2.08 9.23 16.12
CA THR A 196 -2.99 8.22 16.66
C THR A 196 -4.28 8.19 15.85
N LEU A 197 -4.61 7.02 15.29
CA LEU A 197 -5.87 6.76 14.61
C LEU A 197 -6.77 5.93 15.54
N ILE A 198 -7.95 6.45 15.83
CA ILE A 198 -8.98 5.83 16.66
C ILE A 198 -10.15 5.46 15.75
N SER A 199 -10.60 4.21 15.81
CA SER A 199 -11.74 3.72 15.03
C SER A 199 -12.41 2.57 15.77
N ASP A 200 -13.73 2.48 15.68
CA ASP A 200 -14.56 1.37 16.17
C ASP A 200 -14.50 0.14 15.24
N SER A 201 -14.07 0.32 13.99
CA SER A 201 -13.68 -0.76 13.07
C SER A 201 -12.15 -0.92 12.99
N ASN A 202 -11.69 -2.16 12.91
CA ASN A 202 -10.28 -2.53 12.70
C ASN A 202 -9.90 -2.76 11.22
N PHE A 203 -10.83 -2.57 10.29
CA PHE A 203 -10.61 -2.65 8.84
C PHE A 203 -11.20 -1.42 8.11
N LEU A 204 -10.57 -1.06 6.99
CA LEU A 204 -11.17 -0.19 5.99
C LEU A 204 -12.12 -1.01 5.15
N LEU A 205 -13.37 -0.56 5.05
CA LEU A 205 -14.35 -1.10 4.12
C LEU A 205 -14.32 -0.31 2.81
N PHE A 206 -14.15 -1.01 1.69
CA PHE A 206 -14.28 -0.41 0.36
C PHE A 206 -15.76 -0.34 -0.02
N THR A 207 -16.46 0.66 0.56
CA THR A 207 -17.91 0.84 0.42
C THR A 207 -18.45 0.91 -1.01
N PRO A 208 -17.69 1.32 -2.05
CA PRO A 208 -18.21 1.28 -3.43
C PRO A 208 -18.57 -0.11 -3.94
N MET A 209 -18.05 -1.19 -3.32
CA MET A 209 -18.31 -2.57 -3.77
C MET A 209 -19.29 -3.32 -2.84
N LEU A 210 -20.12 -2.59 -2.09
CA LEU A 210 -21.07 -3.20 -1.13
C LEU A 210 -22.26 -3.87 -1.81
N ALA A 211 -22.69 -3.36 -2.97
CA ALA A 211 -23.83 -3.91 -3.69
C ALA A 211 -23.52 -5.33 -4.20
N GLU A 212 -22.28 -5.56 -4.66
CA GLU A 212 -21.77 -6.86 -5.10
C GLU A 212 -21.65 -7.87 -3.96
N VAL A 213 -21.44 -7.40 -2.71
CA VAL A 213 -21.52 -8.27 -1.53
C VAL A 213 -22.99 -8.60 -1.22
N ALA A 214 -23.91 -7.65 -1.42
CA ALA A 214 -25.34 -7.88 -1.21
C ALA A 214 -25.95 -8.84 -2.25
N SER A 215 -25.42 -8.90 -3.47
CA SER A 215 -25.76 -9.96 -4.44
C SER A 215 -25.01 -11.27 -4.17
N GLY A 216 -23.86 -11.20 -3.51
CA GLY A 216 -22.94 -12.34 -3.35
C GLY A 216 -22.02 -12.56 -4.55
N ALA A 217 -21.95 -11.61 -5.49
CA ALA A 217 -20.92 -11.58 -6.53
C ALA A 217 -19.51 -11.40 -5.94
N LEU A 218 -19.40 -10.76 -4.77
CA LEU A 218 -18.15 -10.62 -4.01
C LEU A 218 -18.29 -11.14 -2.58
N GLU A 219 -17.23 -11.79 -2.10
CA GLU A 219 -17.08 -12.15 -0.69
C GLU A 219 -16.74 -10.91 0.16
N PRO A 220 -17.32 -10.73 1.36
CA PRO A 220 -17.03 -9.61 2.27
C PRO A 220 -15.54 -9.37 2.52
N SER A 221 -14.76 -10.45 2.58
CA SER A 221 -13.32 -10.40 2.82
C SER A 221 -12.55 -9.69 1.71
N HIS A 222 -13.03 -9.74 0.46
CA HIS A 222 -12.39 -9.13 -0.70
C HIS A 222 -12.46 -7.60 -0.71
N ILE A 223 -13.40 -7.01 0.04
CA ILE A 223 -13.61 -5.56 0.08
C ILE A 223 -13.19 -4.94 1.42
N SER A 224 -12.48 -5.70 2.26
CA SER A 224 -11.99 -5.26 3.57
C SER A 224 -10.46 -5.28 3.62
N ALA A 225 -9.86 -4.27 4.24
CA ALA A 225 -8.40 -4.18 4.42
C ALA A 225 -8.05 -3.83 5.88
N PRO A 226 -7.24 -4.63 6.59
CA PRO A 226 -6.89 -4.33 7.98
C PRO A 226 -6.21 -2.96 8.14
N VAL A 227 -6.71 -2.12 9.05
CA VAL A 227 -6.18 -0.76 9.28
C VAL A 227 -4.69 -0.80 9.64
N ARG A 228 -4.29 -1.74 10.52
CA ARG A 228 -2.91 -1.91 10.97
C ARG A 228 -1.92 -2.22 9.82
N ALA A 229 -2.38 -2.93 8.79
CA ALA A 229 -1.55 -3.21 7.62
C ALA A 229 -1.42 -1.99 6.71
N ALA A 230 -2.41 -1.11 6.70
CA ALA A 230 -2.44 0.08 5.86
C ALA A 230 -1.67 1.29 6.42
N VAL A 231 -1.46 1.35 7.74
CA VAL A 231 -0.74 2.45 8.43
C VAL A 231 0.24 1.89 9.49
N VAL A 232 1.44 1.53 9.05
CA VAL A 232 2.40 0.75 9.86
C VAL A 232 3.16 1.57 10.90
N HIS A 233 3.16 2.91 10.78
CA HIS A 233 3.82 3.81 11.73
C HIS A 233 2.85 4.70 12.51
N THR A 234 1.54 4.53 12.29
CA THR A 234 0.49 5.21 13.03
C THR A 234 0.07 4.35 14.23
N ARG A 235 -0.12 4.95 15.41
CA ARG A 235 -0.70 4.23 16.54
C ARG A 235 -2.18 3.98 16.26
N PHE A 236 -2.60 2.73 16.21
CA PHE A 236 -4.00 2.37 16.01
C PHE A 236 -4.67 1.94 17.31
N ARG A 237 -5.76 2.63 17.66
CA ARG A 237 -6.68 2.31 18.76
C ARG A 237 -8.00 1.81 18.19
N HIS A 238 -8.31 0.55 18.48
CA HIS A 238 -9.61 -0.03 18.15
C HIS A 238 -10.56 0.27 19.30
N ALA A 239 -11.33 1.35 19.18
CA ALA A 239 -12.24 1.87 20.19
C ALA A 239 -13.24 2.84 19.57
N ALA A 240 -14.44 2.90 20.13
CA ALA A 240 -15.40 3.95 19.82
C ALA A 240 -15.08 5.23 20.61
N VAL A 241 -15.28 6.39 19.99
CA VAL A 241 -15.16 7.69 20.65
C VAL A 241 -16.51 8.07 21.26
N GLU A 242 -16.49 8.46 22.52
CA GLU A 242 -17.68 8.88 23.26
C GLU A 242 -17.88 10.39 23.18
N ASP A 243 -16.81 11.16 23.44
CA ASP A 243 -16.86 12.60 23.57
C ASP A 243 -15.55 13.26 23.14
N ILE A 244 -15.64 14.52 22.74
CA ILE A 244 -14.50 15.35 22.32
C ILE A 244 -14.56 16.67 23.09
N ASP A 245 -13.65 16.81 24.04
CA ASP A 245 -13.43 18.07 24.75
C ASP A 245 -12.48 18.95 23.96
N THR A 246 -13.02 19.98 23.32
CA THR A 246 -12.24 20.94 22.51
C THR A 246 -11.47 21.95 23.35
N ASP A 247 -11.91 22.23 24.58
CA ASP A 247 -11.27 23.19 25.47
C ASP A 247 -10.05 22.54 26.15
N GLY A 248 -10.25 21.35 26.73
CA GLY A 248 -9.18 20.52 27.30
C GLY A 248 -8.36 19.76 26.26
N ARG A 249 -8.78 19.77 24.99
CA ARG A 249 -8.16 19.09 23.85
C ARG A 249 -7.95 17.60 24.08
N THR A 250 -9.01 16.90 24.47
CA THR A 250 -8.99 15.46 24.69
C THR A 250 -10.12 14.74 23.96
N VAL A 251 -9.83 13.52 23.52
CA VAL A 251 -10.83 12.57 22.99
C VAL A 251 -11.06 11.49 24.04
N SER A 252 -12.31 11.30 24.46
CA SER A 252 -12.70 10.25 25.40
C SER A 252 -13.16 9.01 24.64
N LEU A 253 -12.65 7.85 25.04
CA LEU A 253 -13.04 6.56 24.46
C LEU A 253 -14.14 5.91 25.31
N ILE A 254 -15.04 5.18 24.65
CA ILE A 254 -16.05 4.38 25.35
C ILE A 254 -15.33 3.32 26.20
N ALA A 255 -15.52 3.41 27.51
CA ALA A 255 -14.78 2.62 28.49
C ALA A 255 -15.39 1.24 28.77
N GLY A 256 -16.68 1.03 28.47
CA GLY A 256 -17.40 -0.17 28.94
C GLY A 256 -17.23 -0.34 30.46
N SER A 257 -16.73 -1.50 30.90
CA SER A 257 -16.38 -1.77 32.31
C SER A 257 -14.97 -1.34 32.71
N ALA A 258 -14.17 -0.82 31.78
CA ALA A 258 -12.79 -0.38 32.01
C ALA A 258 -12.74 1.10 32.43
N PRO A 259 -11.58 1.59 32.91
CA PRO A 259 -11.39 3.02 33.17
C PRO A 259 -11.51 3.83 31.88
N ALA A 260 -12.15 5.00 31.95
CA ALA A 260 -12.25 5.91 30.81
C ALA A 260 -10.85 6.32 30.33
N GLU A 261 -10.51 5.96 29.08
CA GLU A 261 -9.27 6.39 28.43
C GLU A 261 -9.51 7.74 27.75
N ARG A 262 -8.65 8.72 28.08
CA ARG A 262 -8.64 10.04 27.44
C ARG A 262 -7.35 10.22 26.66
N ILE A 263 -7.47 10.52 25.38
CA ILE A 263 -6.35 10.73 24.48
C ILE A 263 -6.21 12.23 24.21
N PRO A 264 -5.14 12.87 24.71
CA PRO A 264 -4.91 14.29 24.44
C PRO A 264 -4.40 14.51 23.01
N TYR A 265 -4.77 15.64 22.42
CA TYR A 265 -4.37 16.01 21.07
C TYR A 265 -3.92 17.47 20.98
N ASP A 266 -3.09 17.76 20.00
CA ASP A 266 -2.77 19.14 19.58
C ASP A 266 -3.50 19.49 18.29
N HIS A 267 -3.70 18.48 17.42
CA HIS A 267 -4.53 18.56 16.23
C HIS A 267 -5.50 17.38 16.17
N LEU A 268 -6.76 17.66 15.82
CA LEU A 268 -7.82 16.68 15.68
C LEU A 268 -8.29 16.63 14.22
N VAL A 269 -8.40 15.43 13.67
CA VAL A 269 -9.00 15.16 12.37
C VAL A 269 -10.25 14.31 12.56
N LEU A 270 -11.41 14.87 12.22
CA LEU A 270 -12.68 14.16 12.25
C LEU A 270 -12.98 13.56 10.90
N ALA A 271 -12.99 12.22 10.85
CA ALA A 271 -13.25 11.42 9.65
C ALA A 271 -14.21 10.26 9.97
N VAL A 272 -15.22 10.54 10.80
CA VAL A 272 -16.21 9.58 11.32
C VAL A 272 -17.20 9.06 10.26
N GLY A 273 -17.20 9.66 9.07
CA GLY A 273 -18.12 9.29 8.00
C GLY A 273 -19.53 9.83 8.24
N SER A 274 -20.53 9.06 7.81
CA SER A 274 -21.95 9.38 7.92
C SER A 274 -22.76 8.14 8.25
N VAL A 275 -23.98 8.34 8.71
CA VAL A 275 -24.97 7.27 8.96
C VAL A 275 -26.16 7.43 8.01
N PRO A 276 -26.91 6.35 7.74
CA PRO A 276 -28.18 6.44 7.00
C PRO A 276 -29.13 7.44 7.67
N HIS A 277 -29.81 8.24 6.86
CA HIS A 277 -30.77 9.23 7.33
C HIS A 277 -32.18 8.85 6.86
N PHE A 278 -33.09 8.61 7.81
CA PHE A 278 -34.43 8.09 7.55
C PHE A 278 -35.51 9.17 7.36
N LEU A 279 -35.13 10.45 7.31
CA LEU A 279 -36.03 11.59 7.06
C LEU A 279 -37.23 11.67 8.02
N ASP A 280 -37.10 11.10 9.23
CA ASP A 280 -38.17 10.95 10.23
C ASP A 280 -39.46 10.31 9.69
N LEU A 281 -39.35 9.51 8.63
CA LEU A 281 -40.49 8.81 8.03
C LEU A 281 -40.91 7.63 8.93
N PRO A 282 -42.16 7.60 9.43
CA PRO A 282 -42.62 6.53 10.31
C PRO A 282 -42.49 5.16 9.66
N GLY A 283 -41.91 4.21 10.39
CA GLY A 283 -41.78 2.81 9.96
C GLY A 283 -40.59 2.51 9.05
N VAL A 284 -39.96 3.50 8.40
CA VAL A 284 -38.84 3.24 7.47
C VAL A 284 -37.64 2.65 8.19
N GLN A 285 -37.25 3.19 9.34
CA GLN A 285 -36.15 2.62 10.12
C GLN A 285 -36.47 1.23 10.70
N ALA A 286 -37.74 0.96 11.01
CA ALA A 286 -38.16 -0.29 11.63
C ALA A 286 -38.32 -1.44 10.62
N HIS A 287 -38.59 -1.13 9.35
CA HIS A 287 -38.91 -2.11 8.31
C HIS A 287 -37.97 -2.08 7.10
N GLY A 288 -37.15 -1.02 6.98
CA GLY A 288 -36.22 -0.85 5.87
C GLY A 288 -34.87 -1.51 6.14
N TYR A 289 -34.21 -1.90 5.05
CA TYR A 289 -32.82 -2.36 5.06
C TYR A 289 -31.91 -1.24 4.56
N THR A 290 -30.76 -1.07 5.22
CA THR A 290 -29.71 -0.16 4.78
C THR A 290 -28.65 -0.91 3.97
N LEU A 291 -27.75 -0.15 3.33
CA LEU A 291 -26.57 -0.68 2.64
C LEU A 291 -25.36 0.21 2.97
N LYS A 292 -24.96 0.22 4.24
CA LYS A 292 -23.90 1.10 4.77
C LYS A 292 -22.63 0.36 5.15
N ASP A 293 -22.76 -0.87 5.60
CA ASP A 293 -21.65 -1.72 6.06
C ASP A 293 -21.79 -3.17 5.57
N LEU A 294 -20.87 -4.05 5.99
CA LEU A 294 -20.88 -5.46 5.59
C LEU A 294 -22.07 -6.24 6.16
N ASN A 295 -22.50 -5.90 7.38
CA ASN A 295 -23.61 -6.58 8.02
C ASN A 295 -24.91 -6.29 7.27
N ASP A 296 -25.11 -5.03 6.88
CA ASP A 296 -26.21 -4.61 6.01
C ASP A 296 -26.27 -5.43 4.72
N ALA A 297 -25.15 -5.54 3.99
CA ALA A 297 -25.10 -6.28 2.73
C ALA A 297 -25.45 -7.76 2.91
N ILE A 298 -24.92 -8.41 3.96
CA ILE A 298 -25.19 -9.81 4.27
C ILE A 298 -26.68 -10.01 4.65
N LEU A 299 -27.22 -9.12 5.49
CA LEU A 299 -28.62 -9.17 5.90
C LEU A 299 -29.56 -9.00 4.70
N LEU A 300 -29.26 -8.05 3.81
CA LEU A 300 -30.04 -7.80 2.61
C LEU A 300 -30.06 -9.02 1.68
N ARG A 301 -28.90 -9.64 1.44
CA ARG A 301 -28.78 -10.87 0.66
C ARG A 301 -29.63 -12.00 1.24
N ASN A 302 -29.46 -12.26 2.52
CA ASN A 302 -30.17 -13.33 3.21
C ASN A 302 -31.68 -13.06 3.25
N HIS A 303 -32.10 -11.80 3.35
CA HIS A 303 -33.50 -11.42 3.30
C HIS A 303 -34.12 -11.74 1.93
N VAL A 304 -33.47 -11.35 0.84
CA VAL A 304 -33.94 -11.62 -0.52
C VAL A 304 -34.05 -13.13 -0.77
N ILE A 305 -33.01 -13.90 -0.46
CA ILE A 305 -33.03 -15.36 -0.60
C ILE A 305 -34.16 -15.97 0.26
N GLY A 306 -34.31 -15.52 1.50
CA GLY A 306 -35.37 -15.99 2.39
C GLY A 306 -36.78 -15.68 1.89
N LEU A 307 -36.97 -14.57 1.16
CA LEU A 307 -38.25 -14.26 0.52
C LEU A 307 -38.51 -15.17 -0.69
N LEU A 308 -37.50 -15.52 -1.48
CA LEU A 308 -37.62 -16.50 -2.57
C LEU A 308 -38.02 -17.87 -2.04
N GLU A 309 -37.36 -18.36 -0.99
CA GLU A 309 -37.71 -19.64 -0.33
C GLU A 309 -39.16 -19.68 0.18
N ARG A 310 -39.61 -18.57 0.78
CA ARG A 310 -40.99 -18.45 1.26
C ARG A 310 -42.00 -18.41 0.12
N ALA A 311 -41.68 -17.69 -0.95
CA ALA A 311 -42.53 -17.57 -2.12
C ALA A 311 -42.68 -18.91 -2.87
N ASP A 312 -41.60 -19.69 -2.96
CA ASP A 312 -41.57 -20.98 -3.66
C ASP A 312 -42.33 -22.10 -2.91
N HIS A 313 -42.04 -22.28 -1.63
CA HIS A 313 -42.49 -23.47 -0.90
C HIS A 313 -43.69 -23.24 0.04
N MET A 314 -43.87 -22.01 0.53
CA MET A 314 -44.73 -21.76 1.70
C MET A 314 -46.00 -20.95 1.40
N GLU A 315 -46.11 -20.32 0.23
CA GLU A 315 -47.18 -19.34 -0.02
C GLU A 315 -48.18 -19.79 -1.09
N PRO A 316 -49.35 -20.33 -0.71
CA PRO A 316 -50.38 -20.78 -1.65
C PRO A 316 -51.17 -19.64 -2.29
N ASP A 317 -51.21 -18.44 -1.69
CA ASP A 317 -51.92 -17.29 -2.25
C ASP A 317 -51.06 -16.56 -3.31
N PRO A 318 -51.48 -16.51 -4.59
CA PRO A 318 -50.76 -15.77 -5.62
C PRO A 318 -50.51 -14.30 -5.28
N ARG A 319 -51.42 -13.64 -4.55
CA ARG A 319 -51.27 -12.23 -4.16
C ARG A 319 -50.19 -12.03 -3.11
N GLU A 320 -50.11 -12.92 -2.13
CA GLU A 320 -49.09 -12.85 -1.09
C GLU A 320 -47.72 -13.22 -1.66
N ARG A 321 -47.66 -14.16 -2.60
CA ARG A 321 -46.44 -14.46 -3.36
C ARG A 321 -45.95 -13.25 -4.17
N GLU A 322 -46.83 -12.56 -4.89
CA GLU A 322 -46.48 -11.30 -5.57
C GLU A 322 -45.94 -10.26 -4.59
N ARG A 323 -46.55 -10.14 -3.41
CA ARG A 323 -46.09 -9.24 -2.34
C ARG A 323 -44.69 -9.60 -1.83
N LEU A 324 -44.38 -10.88 -1.63
CA LEU A 324 -43.07 -11.35 -1.17
C LEU A 324 -41.96 -11.09 -2.21
N LEU A 325 -42.30 -11.13 -3.49
CA LEU A 325 -41.38 -10.94 -4.62
C LEU A 325 -41.29 -9.48 -5.09
N THR A 326 -41.96 -8.55 -4.38
CA THR A 326 -41.91 -7.12 -4.69
C THR A 326 -40.86 -6.44 -3.83
N PHE A 327 -39.77 -5.99 -4.47
CA PHE A 327 -38.69 -5.25 -3.82
C PHE A 327 -38.78 -3.75 -4.15
N VAL A 328 -38.55 -2.90 -3.14
CA VAL A 328 -38.55 -1.45 -3.29
C VAL A 328 -37.23 -0.88 -2.81
N VAL A 329 -36.52 -0.16 -3.69
CA VAL A 329 -35.30 0.56 -3.33
C VAL A 329 -35.58 2.06 -3.29
N ALA A 330 -35.46 2.64 -2.11
CA ALA A 330 -35.66 4.06 -1.89
C ALA A 330 -34.35 4.84 -2.10
N GLY A 331 -34.21 5.44 -3.29
CA GLY A 331 -33.11 6.35 -3.62
C GLY A 331 -32.48 6.04 -4.98
N GLY A 332 -32.59 6.97 -5.92
CA GLY A 332 -32.01 6.84 -7.27
C GLY A 332 -30.56 7.33 -7.39
N GLY A 333 -29.85 7.45 -6.26
CA GLY A 333 -28.43 7.78 -6.26
C GLY A 333 -27.56 6.56 -6.63
N PHE A 334 -26.25 6.77 -6.68
CA PHE A 334 -25.26 5.73 -7.02
C PHE A 334 -25.51 4.40 -6.26
N ALA A 335 -25.53 4.45 -4.93
CA ALA A 335 -25.71 3.25 -4.11
C ALA A 335 -27.06 2.55 -4.33
N GLY A 336 -28.14 3.28 -4.57
CA GLY A 336 -29.45 2.68 -4.81
C GLY A 336 -29.59 2.09 -6.20
N ALA A 337 -29.00 2.74 -7.22
CA ALA A 337 -28.96 2.22 -8.57
C ALA A 337 -28.14 0.91 -8.65
N GLU A 338 -26.97 0.87 -8.02
CA GLU A 338 -26.16 -0.35 -7.93
C GLU A 338 -26.86 -1.45 -7.12
N ALA A 339 -27.46 -1.11 -5.98
CA ALA A 339 -28.20 -2.09 -5.18
C ALA A 339 -29.35 -2.74 -5.97
N VAL A 340 -30.13 -1.96 -6.74
CA VAL A 340 -31.18 -2.52 -7.60
C VAL A 340 -30.60 -3.45 -8.65
N ALA A 341 -29.53 -3.03 -9.33
CA ALA A 341 -28.91 -3.83 -10.39
C ALA A 341 -28.36 -5.16 -9.85
N GLU A 342 -27.58 -5.10 -8.78
CA GLU A 342 -26.96 -6.29 -8.17
C GLU A 342 -28.01 -7.25 -7.57
N LEU A 343 -29.07 -6.72 -6.93
CA LEU A 343 -30.15 -7.57 -6.42
C LEU A 343 -31.03 -8.15 -7.54
N PHE A 344 -31.21 -7.41 -8.63
CA PHE A 344 -31.88 -7.92 -9.83
C PHE A 344 -31.10 -9.11 -10.41
N ASP A 345 -29.79 -8.98 -10.53
CA ASP A 345 -28.90 -10.04 -11.02
C ASP A 345 -28.88 -11.24 -10.09
N LEU A 346 -28.80 -11.03 -8.76
CA LEU A 346 -28.95 -12.11 -7.77
C LEU A 346 -30.26 -12.86 -8.00
N THR A 347 -31.38 -12.12 -8.02
CA THR A 347 -32.72 -12.73 -8.11
C THR A 347 -32.82 -13.57 -9.38
N HIS A 348 -32.59 -12.97 -10.55
CA HIS A 348 -32.71 -13.66 -11.84
C HIS A 348 -31.67 -14.76 -12.03
N GLY A 349 -30.50 -14.62 -11.41
CA GLY A 349 -29.44 -15.63 -11.43
C GLY A 349 -29.75 -16.88 -10.61
N VAL A 350 -30.70 -16.82 -9.67
CA VAL A 350 -31.10 -17.98 -8.85
C VAL A 350 -32.51 -18.49 -9.11
N LEU A 351 -33.33 -17.77 -9.88
CA LEU A 351 -34.75 -18.14 -10.13
C LEU A 351 -34.93 -19.58 -10.63
N HIS A 352 -34.00 -20.14 -11.41
CA HIS A 352 -34.11 -21.52 -11.90
C HIS A 352 -34.02 -22.58 -10.80
N TYR A 353 -33.60 -22.21 -9.58
CA TYR A 353 -33.65 -23.07 -8.40
C TYR A 353 -35.00 -23.02 -7.66
N PHE A 354 -35.88 -22.08 -8.00
CA PHE A 354 -37.18 -21.83 -7.36
C PHE A 354 -38.33 -22.01 -8.38
N PRO A 355 -38.80 -23.25 -8.63
CA PRO A 355 -39.76 -23.55 -9.70
C PRO A 355 -41.24 -23.21 -9.39
N GLY A 356 -41.58 -22.79 -8.17
CA GLY A 356 -42.94 -22.65 -7.63
C GLY A 356 -43.78 -21.45 -8.08
#